data_AF-A0A1I3DSD8-F1
#
_entry.id   AF-A0A1I3DSD8-F1
#
_cell.length_a   1.000
_cell.length_b   1.000
_cell.length_c   1.000
_cell.angle_alpha   90.00
_cell.angle_beta   90.00
_cell.angle_gamma   90.00
#
_symmetry.space_group_name_H-M   'P 1'
#
loop_
_entity.id
_entity.type
_entity.pdbx_description
1 polymer ?
#
loop_
_entity_poly.entity_id
_entity_poly.type
_entity_poly.pdbx_seq_one_letter_code
_entity_poly.pdbx_strand_id
1 'polypeptide(L)'
;MSEIEEMLARLRRVRALRSQLARVAAARQQGIAAESRRALDNARQHLDHQVAAKAAIQQRLAAVAEDAPSRSARGLQEAAVDTRTVNLRIGTANESMVRANMTHSGHEAELAQRQRAVRRAKAAEDKLEKVGETTQRALSARNERAADEVSDAYAVRRFAPADADALQGFSPFPIQTTEATQPDPADPDTDPDANVFRPDSRC
;
A
#
# COMPACT_ATOMS: atom_id res chain seq x y z
N MET A 1 10.04 -33.53 7.11
CA MET A 1 9.33 -32.24 7.08
C MET A 1 7.97 -32.49 6.48
N SER A 2 6.90 -31.97 7.09
CA SER A 2 5.54 -32.18 6.58
C SER A 2 5.30 -31.32 5.34
N GLU A 3 4.49 -31.78 4.39
CA GLU A 3 4.13 -31.05 3.15
C GLU A 3 3.58 -29.64 3.46
N ILE A 4 2.92 -29.49 4.61
CA ILE A 4 2.36 -28.22 5.11
C ILE A 4 3.48 -27.22 5.46
N GLU A 5 4.58 -27.66 6.07
CA GLU A 5 5.73 -26.80 6.38
C GLU A 5 6.43 -26.30 5.12
N GLU A 6 6.58 -27.17 4.12
CA GLU A 6 7.17 -26.81 2.83
C GLU A 6 6.31 -25.79 2.07
N MET A 7 4.98 -25.99 2.07
CA MET A 7 4.03 -25.04 1.49
C MET A 7 4.09 -23.68 2.21
N LEU A 8 4.06 -23.66 3.55
CA LEU A 8 4.18 -22.42 4.32
C LEU A 8 5.52 -21.72 4.08
N ALA A 9 6.63 -22.47 4.01
CA ALA A 9 7.94 -21.93 3.70
C ALA A 9 7.97 -21.30 2.29
N ARG A 10 7.33 -21.93 1.30
CA ARG A 10 7.19 -21.37 -0.05
C ARG A 10 6.37 -20.08 -0.04
N LEU A 11 5.23 -20.06 0.65
CA LEU A 11 4.39 -18.87 0.76
C LEU A 11 5.11 -17.71 1.45
N ARG A 12 5.86 -17.98 2.52
CA ARG A 12 6.70 -16.98 3.19
C ARG A 12 7.73 -16.37 2.24
N ARG A 13 8.45 -17.19 1.47
CA ARG A 13 9.41 -16.69 0.46
C ARG A 13 8.74 -15.80 -0.58
N VAL A 14 7.60 -16.21 -1.12
CA VAL A 14 6.87 -15.40 -2.13
C VAL A 14 6.39 -14.08 -1.53
N ARG A 15 5.86 -14.06 -0.30
CA ARG A 15 5.42 -12.80 0.34
C ARG A 15 6.59 -11.90 0.70
N ALA A 16 7.72 -12.46 1.16
CA ALA A 16 8.96 -11.72 1.39
C ALA A 16 9.44 -11.01 0.12
N LEU A 17 9.43 -11.71 -1.01
CA LEU A 17 9.76 -11.12 -2.31
C LEU A 17 8.78 -10.00 -2.70
N ARG A 18 7.48 -10.18 -2.50
CA ARG A 18 6.47 -9.13 -2.78
C ARG A 18 6.63 -7.90 -1.88
N SER A 19 6.94 -8.08 -0.60
CA SER A 19 7.25 -7.00 0.34
C SER A 19 8.53 -6.26 -0.04
N GLN A 20 9.56 -6.98 -0.46
CA GLN A 20 10.80 -6.39 -0.96
C GLN A 20 10.55 -5.58 -2.23
N LEU A 21 9.82 -6.12 -3.21
CA LEU A 21 9.45 -5.41 -4.43
C LEU A 21 8.64 -4.14 -4.14
N ALA A 22 7.68 -4.21 -3.22
CA ALA A 22 6.91 -3.03 -2.81
C ALA A 22 7.81 -1.96 -2.18
N ARG A 23 8.77 -2.35 -1.32
CA ARG A 23 9.74 -1.44 -0.70
C ARG A 23 10.67 -0.79 -1.73
N VAL A 24 11.20 -1.57 -2.67
CA VAL A 24 12.06 -1.07 -3.75
C VAL A 24 11.29 -0.12 -4.66
N ALA A 25 10.05 -0.46 -5.02
CA ALA A 25 9.20 0.42 -5.81
C ALA A 25 8.89 1.73 -5.09
N ALA A 26 8.61 1.70 -3.79
CA ALA A 26 8.41 2.90 -2.98
C ALA A 26 9.68 3.76 -2.90
N ALA A 27 10.85 3.15 -2.68
CA ALA A 27 12.14 3.84 -2.64
C ALA A 27 12.46 4.51 -3.99
N ARG A 28 12.22 3.81 -5.10
CA ARG A 28 12.36 4.39 -6.45
C ARG A 28 11.43 5.60 -6.64
N GLN A 29 10.18 5.48 -6.19
CA GLN A 29 9.23 6.58 -6.30
C GLN A 29 9.59 7.77 -5.42
N GLN A 30 10.24 7.56 -4.26
CA GLN A 30 10.77 8.65 -3.44
C GLN A 30 11.85 9.44 -4.20
N GLY A 31 12.72 8.76 -4.94
CA GLY A 31 13.71 9.40 -5.81
C GLY A 31 13.04 10.28 -6.88
N ILE A 32 12.05 9.74 -7.60
CA ILE A 32 11.30 10.48 -8.62
C ILE A 32 10.56 11.68 -8.03
N ALA A 33 9.92 11.50 -6.87
CA ALA A 33 9.24 12.60 -6.18
C ALA A 33 10.24 13.69 -5.77
N ALA A 34 11.43 13.34 -5.27
CA ALA A 34 12.48 14.31 -4.93
C ALA A 34 13.03 15.05 -6.17
N GLU A 35 13.22 14.36 -7.29
CA GLU A 35 13.62 14.96 -8.56
C GLU A 35 12.55 15.93 -9.09
N SER A 36 11.27 15.52 -9.04
CA SER A 36 10.15 16.37 -9.44
C SER A 36 10.04 17.63 -8.58
N ARG A 37 10.34 17.52 -7.28
CA ARG A 37 10.40 18.68 -6.38
C ARG A 37 11.50 19.66 -6.78
N ARG A 38 12.71 19.16 -7.09
CA ARG A 38 13.81 20.01 -7.59
C ARG A 38 13.43 20.69 -8.91
N ALA A 39 12.74 19.98 -9.80
CA ALA A 39 12.25 20.56 -11.05
C ALA A 39 11.21 21.68 -10.81
N LEU A 40 10.30 21.49 -9.85
CA LEU A 40 9.36 22.52 -9.41
C LEU A 40 10.07 23.75 -8.82
N ASP A 41 11.07 23.54 -7.96
CA ASP A 41 11.87 24.61 -7.37
C ASP A 41 12.61 25.42 -8.45
N ASN A 42 13.20 24.74 -9.44
CA ASN A 42 13.84 25.39 -10.59
C ASN A 42 12.84 26.21 -11.43
N ALA A 43 11.64 25.66 -11.70
CA ALA A 43 10.61 26.38 -12.44
C ALA A 43 10.13 27.63 -11.69
N ARG A 44 10.01 27.54 -10.35
CA ARG A 44 9.68 28.68 -9.49
C ARG A 44 10.76 29.75 -9.51
N GLN A 45 12.03 29.38 -9.34
CA GLN A 45 13.15 30.32 -9.45
C GLN A 45 13.21 30.99 -10.83
N HIS A 46 12.92 30.23 -11.90
CA HIS A 46 12.86 30.80 -13.24
C HIS A 46 11.75 31.84 -13.38
N LEU A 47 10.55 31.58 -12.85
CA LEU A 47 9.45 32.54 -12.82
C LEU A 47 9.81 33.80 -12.02
N ASP A 48 10.38 33.62 -10.82
CA ASP A 48 10.81 34.73 -9.96
C ASP A 48 11.87 35.60 -10.67
N HIS A 49 12.80 34.98 -11.41
CA HIS A 49 13.79 35.70 -12.21
C HIS A 49 13.14 36.53 -13.33
N GLN A 50 12.13 36.01 -14.03
CA GLN A 50 11.43 36.78 -15.07
C GLN A 50 10.62 37.93 -14.48
N VAL A 51 10.00 37.74 -13.32
CA VAL A 51 9.28 38.80 -12.60
C VAL A 51 10.24 39.89 -12.13
N ALA A 52 11.41 39.51 -11.59
CA ALA A 52 12.45 40.46 -11.19
C ALA A 52 13.00 41.23 -12.41
N ALA A 53 13.22 40.57 -13.55
CA ALA A 53 13.64 41.21 -14.78
C ALA A 53 12.61 42.23 -15.28
N LYS A 54 11.31 41.91 -15.19
CA LYS A 54 10.22 42.85 -15.48
C LYS A 54 10.27 44.06 -14.57
N ALA A 55 10.41 43.86 -13.26
CA ALA A 55 10.48 44.95 -12.28
C ALA A 55 11.68 45.87 -12.55
N ALA A 56 12.85 45.31 -12.88
CA ALA A 56 14.04 46.09 -13.23
C ALA A 56 13.88 46.91 -14.53
N ILE A 57 13.14 46.39 -15.52
CA ILE A 57 12.80 47.16 -16.74
C ILE A 57 11.85 48.31 -16.38
N GLN A 58 10.83 48.04 -15.56
CA GLN A 58 9.87 49.06 -15.13
C GLN A 58 10.54 50.18 -14.31
N GLN A 59 11.48 49.84 -13.42
CA GLN A 59 12.27 50.81 -12.66
C GLN A 59 13.14 51.68 -13.58
N ARG A 60 13.81 51.08 -14.58
CA ARG A 60 14.60 51.83 -15.58
C ARG A 60 13.72 52.76 -16.41
N LEU A 61 12.54 52.30 -16.83
CA LEU A 61 11.58 53.13 -17.56
C LEU A 61 11.03 54.28 -16.71
N ALA A 62 10.80 54.04 -15.41
CA ALA A 62 10.36 55.08 -14.49
C ALA A 62 11.45 56.14 -14.24
N ALA A 63 12.71 55.72 -14.04
CA ALA A 63 13.84 56.65 -13.86
C ALA A 63 14.08 57.52 -15.12
N VAL A 64 14.03 56.92 -16.31
CA VAL A 64 14.15 57.66 -17.58
C VAL A 64 12.97 58.61 -17.81
N ALA A 65 11.79 58.31 -17.27
CA ALA A 65 10.63 59.18 -17.35
C ALA A 65 10.73 60.43 -16.46
N GLU A 66 11.57 60.42 -15.42
CA GLU A 66 11.83 61.59 -14.57
C GLU A 66 12.92 62.50 -15.16
N ASP A 67 13.88 61.96 -15.91
CA ASP A 67 15.05 62.70 -16.43
C ASP A 67 14.89 63.31 -17.85
N ALA A 68 13.82 63.01 -18.61
CA ALA A 68 13.73 63.39 -20.02
C ALA A 68 12.45 64.17 -20.43
N PRO A 69 12.55 65.43 -20.93
CA PRO A 69 11.42 66.22 -21.45
C PRO A 69 10.96 65.88 -22.88
N SER A 70 11.36 64.75 -23.48
CA SER A 70 10.91 64.38 -24.83
C SER A 70 10.79 62.87 -25.03
N ARG A 71 9.61 62.34 -24.65
CA ARG A 71 9.15 61.01 -25.09
C ARG A 71 9.04 61.00 -26.61
N SER A 72 10.11 60.59 -27.30
CA SER A 72 9.98 60.30 -28.72
C SER A 72 8.98 59.14 -28.90
N ALA A 73 8.07 59.25 -29.87
CA ALA A 73 7.06 58.22 -30.12
C ALA A 73 7.69 56.83 -30.35
N ARG A 74 8.92 56.79 -30.91
CA ARG A 74 9.70 55.57 -31.08
C ARG A 74 10.12 54.92 -29.76
N GLY A 75 10.59 55.70 -28.77
CA GLY A 75 10.98 55.16 -27.47
C GLY A 75 9.81 54.54 -26.69
N LEU A 76 8.62 55.13 -26.81
CA LEU A 76 7.40 54.53 -26.25
C LEU A 76 7.00 53.24 -26.96
N GLN A 77 7.18 53.17 -28.27
CA GLN A 77 6.89 51.96 -29.05
C GLN A 77 7.86 50.82 -28.71
N GLU A 78 9.15 51.12 -28.53
CA GLU A 78 10.17 50.16 -28.12
C GLU A 78 9.89 49.61 -26.71
N ALA A 79 9.58 50.49 -25.75
CA ALA A 79 9.18 50.08 -24.40
C ALA A 79 7.90 49.21 -24.38
N ALA A 80 6.94 49.49 -25.26
CA ALA A 80 5.73 48.67 -25.41
C ALA A 80 6.05 47.27 -25.97
N VAL A 81 7.00 47.16 -26.89
CA VAL A 81 7.46 45.87 -27.41
C VAL A 81 8.20 45.08 -26.32
N ASP A 82 9.10 45.72 -25.58
CA ASP A 82 9.85 45.09 -24.49
C ASP A 82 8.92 44.55 -23.39
N THR A 83 7.95 45.36 -22.95
CA THR A 83 6.95 44.91 -21.96
C THR A 83 6.12 43.74 -22.48
N ARG A 84 5.73 43.74 -23.76
CA ARG A 84 5.04 42.59 -24.38
C ARG A 84 5.91 41.33 -24.37
N THR A 85 7.18 41.43 -24.77
CA THR A 85 8.08 40.26 -24.80
C THR A 85 8.31 39.68 -23.41
N VAL A 86 8.49 40.52 -22.39
CA VAL A 86 8.65 40.08 -21.00
C VAL A 86 7.37 39.44 -20.46
N ASN A 87 6.20 40.00 -20.76
CA ASN A 87 4.93 39.38 -20.37
C ASN A 87 4.75 38.00 -21.01
N LEU A 88 5.16 37.81 -22.26
CA LEU A 88 5.16 36.49 -22.91
C LEU A 88 6.10 35.51 -22.19
N ARG A 89 7.32 35.94 -21.82
CA ARG A 89 8.27 35.11 -21.06
C ARG A 89 7.76 34.72 -19.67
N ILE A 90 7.06 35.63 -18.98
CA ILE A 90 6.40 35.33 -17.71
C ILE A 90 5.26 34.32 -17.93
N GLY A 91 4.47 34.49 -18.99
CA GLY A 91 3.42 33.55 -19.37
C GLY A 91 3.96 32.13 -19.56
N THR A 92 5.01 31.96 -20.36
CA THR A 92 5.64 30.65 -20.59
C THR A 92 6.29 30.07 -19.33
N ALA A 93 6.93 30.91 -18.51
CA ALA A 93 7.49 30.49 -17.22
C ALA A 93 6.40 30.03 -16.24
N ASN A 94 5.25 30.70 -16.22
CA ASN A 94 4.12 30.34 -15.37
C ASN A 94 3.49 29.02 -15.83
N GLU A 95 3.27 28.84 -17.14
CA GLU A 95 2.81 27.55 -17.69
C GLU A 95 3.76 26.40 -17.34
N SER A 96 5.07 26.63 -17.42
CA SER A 96 6.09 25.67 -17.00
C SER A 96 5.98 25.33 -15.52
N MET A 97 5.81 26.33 -14.65
CA MET A 97 5.62 26.14 -13.21
C MET A 97 4.34 25.36 -12.90
N VAL A 98 3.21 25.70 -13.54
CA VAL A 98 1.94 24.96 -13.36
C VAL A 98 2.11 23.50 -13.80
N ARG A 99 2.76 23.25 -14.93
CA ARG A 99 3.02 21.89 -15.42
C ARG A 99 3.91 21.11 -14.44
N ALA A 100 4.99 21.70 -13.95
CA ALA A 100 5.88 21.10 -12.96
C ALA A 100 5.16 20.81 -11.63
N ASN A 101 4.23 21.67 -11.22
CA ASN A 101 3.45 21.46 -10.01
C ASN A 101 2.47 20.28 -10.15
N MET A 102 1.80 20.18 -11.31
CA MET A 102 0.89 19.07 -11.59
C MET A 102 1.64 17.73 -11.66
N THR A 103 2.81 17.68 -12.28
CA THR A 103 3.64 16.47 -12.30
C THR A 103 4.13 16.10 -10.91
N HIS A 104 4.62 17.07 -10.12
CA HIS A 104 5.04 16.84 -8.75
C HIS A 104 3.91 16.27 -7.89
N SER A 105 2.73 16.88 -7.93
CA SER A 105 1.54 16.41 -7.21
C SER A 105 1.14 14.99 -7.63
N GLY A 106 1.26 14.65 -8.92
CA GLY A 106 1.04 13.30 -9.42
C GLY A 106 2.04 12.29 -8.85
N HIS A 107 3.33 12.64 -8.80
CA HIS A 107 4.36 11.78 -8.22
C HIS A 107 4.19 11.58 -6.71
N GLU A 108 3.73 12.60 -5.98
CA GLU A 108 3.40 12.49 -4.55
C GLU A 108 2.21 11.56 -4.31
N ALA A 109 1.16 11.67 -5.13
CA ALA A 109 0.01 10.78 -5.05
C ALA A 109 0.41 9.32 -5.31
N GLU A 110 1.23 9.07 -6.32
CA GLU A 110 1.76 7.73 -6.59
C GLU A 110 2.64 7.24 -5.43
N LEU A 111 3.49 8.08 -4.84
CA LEU A 111 4.30 7.73 -3.67
C LEU A 111 3.42 7.27 -2.50
N ALA A 112 2.33 7.99 -2.22
CA ALA A 112 1.38 7.61 -1.18
C ALA A 112 0.73 6.25 -1.48
N GLN A 113 0.41 5.96 -2.74
CA GLN A 113 -0.10 4.65 -3.15
C GLN A 113 0.94 3.54 -2.93
N ARG A 114 2.21 3.75 -3.30
CA ARG A 114 3.29 2.78 -3.07
C ARG A 114 3.52 2.52 -1.58
N GLN A 115 3.48 3.55 -0.74
CA GLN A 115 3.59 3.39 0.72
C GLN A 115 2.41 2.59 1.31
N ARG A 116 1.19 2.80 0.81
CA ARG A 116 0.03 1.96 1.19
C ARG A 116 0.25 0.50 0.78
N ALA A 117 0.80 0.26 -0.42
CA ALA A 117 1.13 -1.09 -0.87
C ALA A 117 2.20 -1.76 0.01
N VAL A 118 3.23 -1.03 0.46
CA VAL A 118 4.22 -1.54 1.42
C VAL A 118 3.56 -1.95 2.74
N ARG A 119 2.68 -1.11 3.30
CA ARG A 119 1.94 -1.44 4.53
C ARG A 119 1.07 -2.69 4.36
N ARG A 120 0.38 -2.82 3.23
CA ARG A 120 -0.42 -4.01 2.90
C ARG A 120 0.45 -5.27 2.76
N ALA A 121 1.61 -5.15 2.13
CA ALA A 121 2.54 -6.27 1.98
C ALA A 121 3.07 -6.74 3.34
N LYS A 122 3.46 -5.81 4.22
CA LYS A 122 3.88 -6.14 5.60
C LYS A 122 2.75 -6.81 6.40
N ALA A 123 1.54 -6.25 6.36
CA ALA A 123 0.40 -6.87 7.02
C ALA A 123 0.11 -8.30 6.50
N ALA A 124 0.40 -8.57 5.22
CA ALA A 124 0.29 -9.91 4.66
C ALA A 124 1.41 -10.84 5.15
N GLU A 125 2.63 -10.35 5.39
CA GLU A 125 3.70 -11.13 6.02
C GLU A 125 3.30 -11.52 7.46
N ASP A 126 2.87 -10.55 8.26
CA ASP A 126 2.45 -10.76 9.65
C ASP A 126 1.29 -11.78 9.75
N LYS A 127 0.37 -11.78 8.78
CA LYS A 127 -0.71 -12.78 8.71
C LYS A 127 -0.17 -14.20 8.48
N LEU A 128 0.83 -14.38 7.63
CA LEU A 128 1.43 -15.71 7.42
C LEU A 128 2.26 -16.17 8.62
N GLU A 129 2.91 -15.25 9.31
CA GLU A 129 3.63 -15.55 10.55
C GLU A 129 2.67 -16.09 11.61
N LYS A 130 1.55 -15.38 11.86
CA LYS A 130 0.49 -15.83 12.76
C LYS A 130 -0.07 -17.20 12.38
N VAL A 131 -0.38 -17.42 11.09
CA VAL A 131 -0.84 -18.73 10.61
C VAL A 131 0.21 -19.80 10.91
N GLY A 132 1.48 -19.52 10.63
CA GLY A 132 2.60 -20.41 10.96
C GLY A 132 2.66 -20.79 12.44
N GLU A 133 2.57 -19.81 13.34
CA GLU A 133 2.56 -20.06 14.79
C GLU A 133 1.36 -20.93 15.20
N THR A 134 0.17 -20.63 14.69
CA THR A 134 -1.05 -21.41 15.01
C THR A 134 -0.92 -22.85 14.52
N THR A 135 -0.37 -23.09 13.33
CA THR A 135 -0.12 -24.44 12.82
C THR A 135 0.91 -25.18 13.68
N GLN A 136 1.97 -24.51 14.13
CA GLN A 136 2.98 -25.13 14.98
C GLN A 136 2.42 -25.48 16.37
N ARG A 137 1.63 -24.59 16.98
CA ARG A 137 0.94 -24.88 18.25
C ARG A 137 -0.07 -26.03 18.12
N ALA A 138 -0.79 -26.11 17.00
CA ALA A 138 -1.71 -27.21 16.76
C ALA A 138 -0.99 -28.56 16.61
N LEU A 139 0.18 -28.57 15.96
CA LEU A 139 1.02 -29.76 15.84
C LEU A 139 1.64 -30.15 17.19
N SER A 140 2.15 -29.20 17.98
CA SER A 140 2.69 -29.50 19.31
C SER A 140 1.61 -30.08 20.23
N ALA A 141 0.41 -29.48 20.26
CA ALA A 141 -0.71 -29.97 21.05
C ALA A 141 -1.22 -31.36 20.60
N ARG A 142 -1.05 -31.73 19.32
CA ARG A 142 -1.34 -33.09 18.84
C ARG A 142 -0.27 -34.07 19.28
N ASN A 143 1.00 -33.67 19.22
CA ASN A 143 2.11 -34.51 19.66
C ASN A 143 2.08 -34.76 21.17
N GLU A 144 1.72 -33.75 21.97
CA GLU A 144 1.51 -33.86 23.42
C GLU A 144 0.39 -34.87 23.72
N ARG A 145 -0.78 -34.71 23.10
CA ARG A 145 -1.89 -35.67 23.27
C ARG A 145 -1.51 -37.10 22.85
N ALA A 146 -0.79 -37.26 21.75
CA ALA A 146 -0.33 -38.58 21.32
C ALA A 146 0.68 -39.20 22.31
N ALA A 147 1.53 -38.38 22.94
CA ALA A 147 2.43 -38.84 23.99
C ALA A 147 1.68 -39.24 25.27
N ASP A 148 0.67 -38.46 25.66
CA ASP A 148 -0.20 -38.76 26.79
C ASP A 148 -0.95 -40.08 26.56
N GLU A 149 -1.55 -40.28 25.38
CA GLU A 149 -2.23 -41.52 24.99
C GLU A 149 -1.31 -42.75 25.07
N VAL A 150 -0.05 -42.63 24.64
CA VAL A 150 0.95 -43.71 24.75
C VAL A 150 1.27 -43.99 26.22
N SER A 151 1.41 -42.95 27.05
CA SER A 151 1.68 -43.12 28.49
C SER A 151 0.51 -43.78 29.22
N ASP A 152 -0.72 -43.40 28.88
CA ASP A 152 -1.95 -43.97 29.43
C ASP A 152 -2.11 -45.43 29.01
N ALA A 153 -1.90 -45.76 27.72
CA ALA A 153 -1.94 -47.13 27.24
C ALA A 153 -0.90 -48.02 27.93
N TYR A 154 0.30 -47.49 28.19
CA TYR A 154 1.33 -48.18 28.96
C TYR A 154 0.92 -48.39 30.42
N ALA A 155 0.35 -47.38 31.07
CA ALA A 155 -0.16 -47.49 32.44
C ALA A 155 -1.28 -48.53 32.56
N VAL A 156 -2.26 -48.50 31.64
CA VAL A 156 -3.33 -49.50 31.56
C VAL A 156 -2.74 -50.90 31.42
N ARG A 157 -1.77 -51.12 30.53
CA ARG A 157 -1.16 -52.44 30.34
C ARG A 157 -0.38 -52.92 31.57
N ARG A 158 0.28 -52.02 32.29
CA ARG A 158 1.10 -52.36 33.47
C ARG A 158 0.25 -52.66 34.71
N PHE A 159 -0.86 -51.95 34.88
CA PHE A 159 -1.73 -52.06 36.04
C PHE A 159 -3.00 -52.86 35.77
N ALA A 160 -3.20 -53.39 34.56
CA ALA A 160 -4.26 -54.33 34.26
C ALA A 160 -4.07 -55.63 35.07
N PRO A 161 -5.10 -56.11 35.80
CA PRO A 161 -5.05 -57.39 36.49
C PRO A 161 -4.94 -58.53 35.48
N ALA A 162 -4.22 -59.60 35.82
CA ALA A 162 -3.93 -60.75 34.95
C ALA A 162 -5.18 -61.48 34.41
N ASP A 163 -6.37 -61.21 34.95
CA ASP A 163 -7.63 -61.86 34.60
C ASP A 163 -8.46 -61.11 33.52
N ALA A 164 -7.97 -59.99 32.98
CA ALA A 164 -8.73 -59.17 32.02
C ALA A 164 -8.84 -59.77 30.60
N ASP A 165 -7.99 -60.73 30.22
CA ASP A 165 -8.06 -61.41 28.91
C ASP A 165 -9.19 -62.46 28.82
N ALA A 166 -9.88 -62.78 29.92
CA ALA A 166 -10.96 -63.77 29.95
C ALA A 166 -12.35 -63.25 29.49
N LEU A 167 -12.49 -61.95 29.17
CA LEU A 167 -13.79 -61.33 28.87
C LEU A 167 -13.92 -60.72 27.45
N GLN A 168 -12.96 -60.95 26.53
CA GLN A 168 -13.08 -60.56 25.11
C GLN A 168 -14.04 -61.46 24.29
N GLY A 169 -15.11 -61.96 24.91
CA GLY A 169 -16.06 -62.90 24.32
C GLY A 169 -17.50 -62.40 24.23
N PHE A 170 -17.77 -61.09 24.34
CA PHE A 170 -19.14 -60.61 24.31
C PHE A 170 -19.36 -59.24 23.63
N SER A 171 -19.78 -59.29 22.37
CA SER A 171 -20.92 -58.49 21.85
C SER A 171 -21.39 -59.17 20.55
N PRO A 172 -22.68 -59.12 20.16
CA PRO A 172 -23.45 -57.86 20.09
C PRO A 172 -24.96 -57.97 20.36
N PHE A 173 -25.62 -56.88 20.76
CA PHE A 173 -27.02 -56.62 20.37
C PHE A 173 -27.26 -55.10 20.19
N PRO A 174 -28.17 -54.70 19.29
CA PRO A 174 -28.23 -53.36 18.70
C PRO A 174 -29.23 -52.46 19.42
N ILE A 175 -29.04 -51.14 19.29
CA ILE A 175 -30.05 -50.13 19.61
C ILE A 175 -30.32 -49.33 18.34
N GLN A 176 -31.58 -49.36 17.89
CA GLN A 176 -32.16 -48.46 16.89
C GLN A 176 -32.71 -47.19 17.56
N THR A 177 -33.08 -46.21 16.71
CA THR A 177 -33.85 -44.97 16.94
C THR A 177 -33.07 -43.80 17.61
N THR A 178 -33.16 -42.54 17.18
CA THR A 178 -34.13 -41.79 16.34
C THR A 178 -33.45 -40.64 15.60
N GLU A 179 -34.03 -40.32 14.43
CA GLU A 179 -33.94 -39.07 13.67
C GLU A 179 -34.18 -37.83 14.57
N ALA A 180 -33.26 -36.85 14.52
CA ALA A 180 -33.45 -35.52 15.07
C ALA A 180 -32.81 -34.49 14.14
N THR A 181 -33.69 -33.77 13.45
CA THR A 181 -33.64 -32.36 13.01
C THR A 181 -32.27 -31.67 12.89
N GLN A 182 -31.98 -31.27 11.65
CA GLN A 182 -30.95 -30.31 11.21
C GLN A 182 -30.81 -29.04 12.08
N PRO A 183 -29.59 -28.48 12.08
CA PRO A 183 -29.47 -27.08 11.67
C PRO A 183 -28.47 -26.91 10.51
N ASP A 184 -28.79 -25.99 9.61
CA ASP A 184 -28.03 -25.59 8.42
C ASP A 184 -26.56 -25.23 8.73
N PRO A 185 -25.61 -25.57 7.84
CA PRO A 185 -24.31 -24.90 7.82
C PRO A 185 -24.49 -23.51 7.23
N ALA A 186 -24.37 -22.49 8.07
CA ALA A 186 -24.19 -21.11 7.62
C ALA A 186 -22.94 -21.01 6.72
N ASP A 187 -23.12 -20.49 5.51
CA ASP A 187 -22.05 -20.09 4.59
C ASP A 187 -21.08 -19.10 5.26
N PRO A 188 -19.76 -19.35 5.30
CA PRO A 188 -18.77 -18.40 5.79
C PRO A 188 -18.28 -17.42 4.71
N ASP A 189 -19.11 -17.05 3.73
CA ASP A 189 -18.75 -16.13 2.64
C ASP A 189 -19.71 -14.91 2.52
N THR A 190 -20.19 -14.40 3.65
CA THR A 190 -20.82 -13.05 3.67
C THR A 190 -19.78 -12.00 4.07
N ASP A 191 -19.14 -11.41 3.07
CA ASP A 191 -18.34 -10.19 3.22
C ASP A 191 -19.24 -9.07 3.80
N PRO A 192 -18.95 -8.50 4.99
CA PRO A 192 -19.76 -7.42 5.55
C PRO A 192 -19.60 -6.05 4.85
N ASP A 193 -18.84 -5.98 3.75
CA ASP A 193 -18.55 -4.72 3.03
C ASP A 193 -19.06 -4.68 1.57
N ALA A 194 -19.89 -5.63 1.13
CA ALA A 194 -20.46 -5.62 -0.23
C ALA A 194 -21.63 -4.63 -0.42
N ASN A 195 -21.84 -3.69 0.50
CA ASN A 195 -22.93 -2.71 0.43
C ASN A 195 -22.40 -1.28 0.33
N VAL A 196 -21.64 -0.99 -0.73
CA VAL A 196 -21.41 0.39 -1.17
C VAL A 196 -21.51 0.46 -2.70
N PHE A 197 -22.41 1.34 -3.15
CA PHE A 197 -22.59 1.87 -4.51
C PHE A 197 -23.65 1.21 -5.42
N ARG A 198 -24.91 1.63 -5.24
CA ARG A 198 -25.88 1.75 -6.35
C ARG A 198 -25.77 3.15 -6.95
N PRO A 199 -25.39 3.32 -8.23
CA PRO A 199 -25.70 4.56 -8.93
C PRO A 199 -27.17 4.53 -9.36
N ASP A 200 -27.94 5.50 -8.89
CA ASP A 200 -29.25 5.85 -9.42
C ASP A 200 -29.14 6.17 -10.92
N SER A 201 -29.60 5.26 -11.78
CA SER A 201 -29.96 5.59 -13.15
C SER A 201 -31.42 6.03 -13.19
N ARG A 202 -31.65 7.30 -12.87
CA ARG A 202 -32.83 8.06 -13.33
C ARG A 202 -32.43 8.86 -14.56
N CYS A 203 -32.83 8.36 -15.73
CA CYS A 203 -33.23 9.15 -16.89
C CYS A 203 -34.70 8.78 -17.16
#